data_AF-A0A6L3F439-F1
#
_entry.id   AF-A0A6L3F439-F1
#
_cell.length_a   1.000
_cell.length_b   1.000
_cell.length_c   1.000
_cell.angle_alpha   90.00
_cell.angle_beta   90.00
_cell.angle_gamma   90.00
#
_symmetry.space_group_name_H-M   'P 1'
#
loop_
_entity.id
_entity.type
_entity.pdbx_description
1 polymer ?
#
loop_
_entity_poly.entity_id
_entity_poly.type
_entity_poly.pdbx_seq_one_letter_code
_entity_poly.pdbx_strand_id
1 'polypeptide(L)' 'MGLEVCRQLATQGVTVLLGSRELGKGETAVSHLTQHGLTNIHPYQLAVTNEESIQQLKAATPPTDFPKSRSI' A
#
# COMPACT_ATOMS: atom_id res chain seq x y z
N MET A 1 9.56 -10.82 2.16
CA MET A 1 8.74 -11.30 1.02
C MET A 1 7.39 -10.58 0.89
N GLY A 2 7.32 -9.27 1.15
CA GLY A 2 6.16 -8.42 0.80
C GLY A 2 6.60 -7.00 0.48
N LEU A 3 7.54 -6.48 1.28
CA LEU A 3 8.19 -5.19 1.06
C LEU A 3 8.94 -5.09 -0.29
N GLU A 4 9.66 -6.13 -0.70
CA GLU A 4 10.36 -6.14 -2.00
C GLU A 4 9.38 -6.07 -3.18
N VAL A 5 8.24 -6.76 -3.07
CA VAL A 5 7.18 -6.69 -4.09
C VAL A 5 6.57 -5.30 -4.13
N CYS A 6 6.33 -4.69 -2.97
CA CYS A 6 5.87 -3.30 -2.87
C CYS A 6 6.86 -2.35 -3.56
N ARG A 7 8.17 -2.56 -3.35
CA ARG A 7 9.23 -1.76 -3.97
C ARG A 7 9.21 -1.91 -5.50
N GLN A 8 9.14 -3.13 -6.00
CA GLN A 8 9.10 -3.41 -7.44
C GLN A 8 7.86 -2.79 -8.10
N LEU A 9 6.68 -2.96 -7.51
CA LEU A 9 5.44 -2.38 -8.01
C LEU A 9 5.49 -0.84 -8.01
N ALA A 10 5.96 -0.24 -6.92
CA ALA A 10 6.11 1.21 -6.85
C ALA A 10 7.14 1.75 -7.86
N THR A 11 8.21 0.98 -8.14
CA THR A 11 9.19 1.32 -9.18
C THR A 11 8.59 1.28 -10.58
N GLN A 12 7.57 0.45 -10.79
CA GLN A 12 6.80 0.39 -12.03
C GLN A 12 5.71 1.49 -12.13
N GLY A 13 5.63 2.38 -11.14
CA GLY A 13 4.61 3.43 -11.08
C GLY A 13 3.23 2.96 -10.60
N VAL A 14 3.15 1.76 -10.03
CA VAL A 14 1.90 1.23 -9.44
C VAL A 14 1.73 1.83 -8.04
N THR A 15 0.49 2.19 -7.69
CA THR A 15 0.16 2.66 -6.33
C THR A 15 0.05 1.47 -5.41
N VAL A 16 0.90 1.43 -4.38
CA VAL A 16 0.96 0.32 -3.43
C VAL A 16 0.37 0.73 -2.10
N LEU A 17 -0.62 -0.04 -1.66
CA LEU A 17 -1.26 0.08 -0.35
C LEU A 17 -0.57 -0.88 0.60
N LEU A 18 0.32 -0.35 1.46
CA LEU A 18 1.06 -1.15 2.42
C LEU A 18 0.24 -1.34 3.69
N GLY A 19 -0.55 -2.42 3.74
CA GLY A 19 -1.28 -2.83 4.93
C GLY A 19 -0.35 -3.40 6.00
N SER A 20 -0.41 -2.86 7.22
CA SER A 20 0.30 -3.41 8.38
C SER A 20 -0.62 -3.46 9.60
N ARG A 21 -0.46 -4.48 10.45
CA ARG A 21 -1.18 -4.58 11.74
C ARG A 21 -0.90 -3.39 12.64
N GLU A 22 0.30 -2.83 12.52
CA GLU A 22 0.74 -1.65 13.26
C GLU A 22 1.14 -0.55 12.28
N LEU A 23 0.48 0.60 12.39
CA LEU A 23 0.71 1.74 11.51
C LEU A 23 2.17 2.19 11.54
N GLY A 24 2.78 2.29 12.73
CA GLY A 24 4.17 2.72 12.87
C GLY A 24 5.20 1.82 12.17
N LYS A 25 4.92 0.50 12.10
CA LYS A 25 5.76 -0.43 11.31
C LYS A 25 5.57 -0.20 9.81
N GLY A 26 4.34 0.09 9.39
CA GLY A 26 4.01 0.46 8.01
C GLY A 26 4.67 1.77 7.60
N GLU A 27 4.61 2.80 8.43
CA GLU A 27 5.26 4.09 8.18
C GLU A 27 6.78 3.98 8.09
N THR A 28 7.39 3.18 8.98
CA THR A 28 8.83 2.90 8.90
C THR A 28 9.20 2.24 7.58
N ALA A 29 8.42 1.25 7.16
CA ALA A 29 8.61 0.55 5.88
C ALA A 29 8.43 1.49 4.68
N VAL A 30 7.43 2.37 4.70
CA VAL A 30 7.23 3.38 3.64
C VAL A 30 8.37 4.39 3.64
N SER A 31 8.81 4.88 4.80
CA SER A 31 9.94 5.81 4.91
C SER A 31 11.21 5.23 4.27
N HIS A 32 11.51 3.95 4.53
CA HIS A 32 12.59 3.25 3.84
C HIS A 32 12.43 3.25 2.32
N LEU A 33 11.23 3.02 1.81
CA LEU A 33 10.96 3.02 0.36
C LEU A 33 11.00 4.43 -0.25
N THR A 34 10.54 5.44 0.49
CA THR A 34 10.63 6.86 0.10
C THR A 34 12.08 7.31 -0.02
N GLN A 35 13.00 6.79 0.82
CA GLN A 35 14.44 7.04 0.68
C GLN A 35 15.01 6.50 -0.64
N HIS A 36 14.35 5.50 -1.24
CA HIS A 36 14.68 5.00 -2.58
C HIS A 36 13.99 5.77 -3.71
N GLY A 37 13.32 6.89 -3.41
CA GLY A 37 12.61 7.72 -4.39
C GLY A 37 11.19 7.23 -4.71
N LEU A 38 10.66 6.27 -3.95
CA LEU A 38 9.34 5.70 -4.18
C LEU A 38 8.30 6.42 -3.32
N THR A 39 7.55 7.34 -3.91
CA THR A 39 6.51 8.11 -3.22
C THR A 39 5.10 7.52 -3.36
N ASN A 40 4.95 6.50 -4.20
CA ASN A 40 3.66 5.93 -4.60
C ASN A 40 3.17 4.81 -3.66
N ILE A 41 3.61 4.85 -2.39
CA ILE A 41 3.33 3.81 -1.40
C ILE A 41 2.68 4.47 -0.18
N HIS A 42 1.53 3.93 0.22
CA HIS A 42 0.73 4.50 1.31
C HIS A 42 0.59 3.47 2.43
N PRO A 43 1.01 3.78 3.67
CA PRO A 43 0.84 2.89 4.80
C PRO A 43 -0.61 2.95 5.30
N TYR A 44 -1.21 1.78 5.51
CA TYR A 44 -2.54 1.67 6.11
C TYR A 44 -2.50 0.67 7.25
N GLN A 45 -3.24 0.96 8.32
CA GLN A 45 -3.45 0.00 9.38
C GLN A 45 -4.51 -1.01 8.94
N LEU A 46 -4.13 -2.28 8.83
CA LEU A 46 -5.03 -3.39 8.52
C LEU A 46 -4.82 -4.52 9.52
N ALA A 47 -5.77 -4.67 10.42
CA ALA A 47 -5.90 -5.84 11.28
C ALA A 47 -6.90 -6.82 10.65
N VAL A 48 -6.40 -7.85 9.95
CA VAL A 48 -7.25 -8.90 9.34
C VAL A 48 -8.10 -9.69 10.35
N THR A 49 -7.73 -9.62 11.63
CA THR A 49 -8.48 -10.21 12.75
C THR A 49 -9.63 -9.33 13.24
N ASN A 50 -9.73 -8.08 12.77
CA ASN A 50 -10.72 -7.11 13.22
C ASN A 50 -11.56 -6.64 12.04
N GLU A 51 -12.83 -7.03 11.99
CA GLU A 51 -13.74 -6.72 10.88
C GLU A 51 -13.93 -5.21 10.69
N GLU A 52 -13.90 -4.44 11.78
CA GLU A 52 -13.96 -2.98 11.74
C GLU A 52 -12.76 -2.36 11.00
N SER A 53 -11.56 -2.92 11.18
CA SER A 53 -10.35 -2.47 10.47
C SER A 53 -10.43 -2.77 8.98
N ILE A 54 -11.07 -3.89 8.60
CA ILE A 54 -11.34 -4.24 7.20
C ILE A 54 -12.34 -3.25 6.59
N GLN A 55 -13.40 -2.90 7.32
CA GLN A 55 -14.40 -1.93 6.84
C GLN A 55 -13.83 -0.51 6.70
N GLN A 56 -13.02 -0.07 7.66
CA GLN A 56 -12.32 1.22 7.58
C GLN A 56 -11.37 1.27 6.38
N LEU A 57 -10.60 0.20 6.12
CA LEU A 57 -9.74 0.15 4.95
C LEU A 57 -10.55 0.24 3.65
N LYS A 58 -11.66 -0.50 3.55
CA LYS A 58 -12.56 -0.44 2.37
C LYS A 58 -13.10 0.96 2.12
N ALA A 59 -13.46 1.69 3.18
CA ALA A 59 -13.95 3.06 3.06
C ALA A 59 -12.85 4.09 2.77
N ALA A 60 -11.64 3.84 3.28
CA ALA A 60 -10.49 4.74 3.13
C ALA A 60 -9.74 4.56 1.81
N THR A 61 -9.83 3.40 1.16
CA THR A 61 -9.36 3.25 -0.21
C THR A 61 -10.27 4.03 -1.15
N PRO A 62 -9.76 5.03 -1.90
CA PRO A 62 -10.56 5.66 -2.95
C PRO A 62 -11.02 4.58 -3.96
N PRO A 63 -12.16 4.79 -4.64
CA PRO A 63 -12.60 3.89 -5.71
C PRO A 63 -11.44 3.73 -6.66
N THR A 64 -10.90 2.51 -6.69
CA THR A 64 -9.63 2.27 -7.35
C THR A 64 -9.92 2.26 -8.84
N ASP A 65 -9.75 3.43 -9.46
CA ASP A 65 -9.51 3.53 -10.90
C ASP A 65 -8.12 2.94 -11.15
N PHE A 66 -8.00 1.62 -10.96
CA PHE A 66 -6.90 0.89 -11.54
C PHE A 66 -7.05 1.11 -13.03
N PRO A 67 -6.12 1.82 -13.69
CA PRO A 67 -6.18 1.95 -15.14
C PRO A 67 -6.18 0.52 -15.67
N LYS A 68 -7.31 0.06 -16.22
CA LYS A 68 -7.40 -1.24 -16.88
C LYS A 68 -6.22 -1.25 -17.83
N SER A 69 -5.31 -2.20 -17.58
CA SER A 69 -4.09 -2.39 -18.36
C SER A 69 -4.37 -2.02 -19.79
N ARG A 70 -3.68 -0.97 -20.21
CA ARG A 70 -3.55 -0.51 -21.58
C ARG A 70 -3.64 -1.71 -22.53
N SER A 71 -4.65 -1.66 -23.40
CA SER A 71 -4.86 -2.59 -24.48
C SER A 71 -3.54 -2.93 -25.15
N ILE A 72 -3.20 -4.21 -25.18
CA ILE A 72 -2.35 -4.80 -26.22
C ILE A 72 -3.19 -5.78 -27.00
#